data_AF-A0A7Y3GEF0-F1
#
_entry.id   AF-A0A7Y3GEF0-F1
#
_cell.length_a   1.000
_cell.length_b   1.000
_cell.length_c   1.000
_cell.angle_alpha   90.00
_cell.angle_beta   90.00
_cell.angle_gamma   90.00
#
_symmetry.space_group_name_H-M   'P 1'
#
loop_
_entity.id
_entity.type
_entity.pdbx_description
1 polymer ?
#
loop_
_entity_poly.entity_id
_entity_poly.type
_entity_poly.pdbx_seq_one_letter_code
_entity_poly.pdbx_strand_id
1 'polypeptide(L)'
;MSERILQGPFLTRKQAARRAGTPPDVLKHRPDLLVVEGEWLPEVYFAFQFDESGVRSDVAAVVKRLKPDFSDLAIEDWLVRPHRSLGLISPLRALNRGSSVDQVLAAAERDGPHPHAAGKPPGAPGRVPGQPPTPARRSQHRRWRSLRPALHGR
;
A
#
# COMPACT_ATOMS: atom_id res chain seq x y z
N MET A 1 -14.58 6.46 -1.47
CA MET A 1 -13.13 6.21 -1.50
C MET A 1 -12.47 7.39 -0.82
N SER A 2 -11.68 7.17 0.22
CA SER A 2 -10.91 8.26 0.82
C SER A 2 -9.65 8.47 -0.01
N GLU A 3 -9.51 9.66 -0.57
CA GLU A 3 -8.29 10.10 -1.23
C GLU A 3 -7.13 10.08 -0.22
N ARG A 4 -5.98 9.51 -0.61
CA ARG A 4 -4.76 9.58 0.19
C ARG A 4 -3.73 10.38 -0.54
N ILE A 5 -3.22 11.38 0.16
CA ILE A 5 -2.12 12.19 -0.31
C ILE A 5 -0.86 11.59 0.29
N LEU A 6 -0.06 10.95 -0.56
CA LEU A 6 1.28 10.52 -0.20
C LEU A 6 2.14 11.78 -0.07
N GLN A 7 2.54 12.13 1.16
CA GLN A 7 3.32 13.33 1.44
C GLN A 7 4.72 12.96 1.90
N GLY A 8 5.72 13.47 1.19
CA GLY A 8 7.11 13.36 1.61
C GLY A 8 8.08 13.10 0.45
N PRO A 9 9.39 13.00 0.76
CA PRO A 9 10.38 12.59 -0.21
C PRO A 9 10.25 11.10 -0.53
N PHE A 10 10.20 10.79 -1.82
CA PHE A 10 10.19 9.44 -2.35
C PHE A 10 11.47 9.15 -3.12
N LEU A 11 11.91 7.90 -3.08
CA LEU A 11 13.02 7.41 -3.86
C LEU A 11 12.48 6.46 -4.93
N THR A 12 12.95 6.61 -6.16
CA THR A 12 12.79 5.60 -7.21
C THR A 12 13.52 4.31 -6.81
N ARG A 13 13.14 3.16 -7.38
CA ARG A 13 13.86 1.88 -7.18
C ARG A 13 15.38 2.03 -7.34
N LYS A 14 15.86 2.74 -8.37
CA LYS A 14 17.30 2.95 -8.59
C LYS A 14 17.96 3.75 -7.48
N GLN A 15 17.32 4.81 -6.99
CA GLN A 15 17.85 5.63 -5.89
C GLN A 15 17.85 4.87 -4.57
N ALA A 16 16.77 4.15 -4.28
CA ALA A 16 16.63 3.34 -3.07
C ALA A 16 17.63 2.18 -3.06
N ALA A 17 17.82 1.49 -4.19
CA ALA A 17 18.80 0.42 -4.36
C ALA A 17 20.23 0.91 -4.10
N ARG A 18 20.58 2.08 -4.66
CA ARG A 18 21.87 2.73 -4.43
C ARG A 18 22.08 3.06 -2.96
N ARG A 19 21.07 3.58 -2.25
CA ARG A 19 21.17 3.85 -0.82
C ARG A 19 21.27 2.57 0.01
N ALA A 20 20.52 1.53 -0.35
CA ALA A 20 20.54 0.24 0.33
C ALA A 20 21.83 -0.57 0.11
N GLY A 21 22.66 -0.20 -0.88
CA GLY A 21 23.82 -0.99 -1.28
C GLY A 21 23.44 -2.34 -1.89
N THR A 22 22.24 -2.46 -2.47
CA THR A 22 21.71 -3.72 -3.02
C THR A 22 21.30 -3.58 -4.49
N PRO A 23 21.29 -4.66 -5.29
CA PRO A 23 20.78 -4.62 -6.65
C PRO A 23 19.29 -4.20 -6.70
N PRO A 24 18.85 -3.43 -7.72
CA PRO A 24 17.46 -2.97 -7.84
C PRO A 24 16.43 -4.10 -7.82
N ASP A 25 16.71 -5.24 -8.46
CA ASP A 25 15.76 -6.35 -8.56
C ASP A 25 15.55 -7.09 -7.23
N VAL A 26 16.55 -7.05 -6.35
CA VAL A 26 16.44 -7.63 -5.00
C VAL A 26 15.60 -6.74 -4.09
N LEU A 27 15.63 -5.42 -4.32
CA LEU A 27 15.00 -4.42 -3.46
C LEU A 27 13.48 -4.63 -3.34
N LYS A 28 12.79 -4.99 -4.44
CA LYS A 28 11.34 -5.20 -4.47
C LYS A 28 10.88 -6.32 -3.52
N HIS A 29 11.74 -7.29 -3.25
CA HIS A 29 11.39 -8.47 -2.45
C HIS A 29 11.77 -8.34 -0.97
N ARG A 30 12.28 -7.18 -0.56
CA ARG A 30 12.69 -6.94 0.82
C ARG A 30 11.47 -6.78 1.74
N PRO A 31 11.31 -7.64 2.76
CA PRO A 31 10.16 -7.56 3.69
C PRO A 31 10.29 -6.41 4.70
N ASP A 32 11.45 -5.77 4.77
CA ASP A 32 11.79 -4.72 5.70
C ASP A 32 11.69 -3.30 5.09
N LEU A 33 11.21 -3.20 3.86
CA LEU A 33 10.97 -1.93 3.18
C LEU A 33 9.49 -1.77 2.83
N LEU A 34 8.97 -0.57 3.02
CA LEU A 34 7.71 -0.09 2.52
C LEU A 34 7.88 0.39 1.09
N VAL A 35 7.02 -0.11 0.22
CA VAL A 35 6.97 0.22 -1.20
C VAL A 35 5.55 0.61 -1.59
N VAL A 36 5.43 1.61 -2.45
CA VAL A 36 4.17 1.96 -3.09
C VAL A 36 4.35 1.81 -4.59
N GLU A 37 3.44 1.05 -5.19
CA GLU A 37 3.30 0.94 -6.64
C GLU A 37 1.81 1.04 -6.99
N GLY A 38 1.51 1.51 -8.19
CA GLY A 38 0.14 1.60 -8.69
C GLY A 38 0.13 1.63 -10.21
N GLU A 39 -1.05 1.52 -10.80
CA GLU A 39 -1.22 1.51 -12.26
C GLU A 39 -0.55 2.70 -12.95
N TRP A 40 -0.59 3.87 -12.30
CA TRP A 40 -0.05 5.13 -12.82
C TRP A 40 1.13 5.67 -12.01
N LEU A 41 1.57 4.93 -10.98
CA LEU A 41 2.65 5.34 -10.09
C LEU A 41 3.81 4.35 -10.22
N PRO A 42 4.99 4.77 -10.72
CA PRO A 42 6.16 3.91 -10.72
C PRO A 42 6.51 3.49 -9.29
N GLU A 43 7.12 2.32 -9.14
CA GLU A 43 7.56 1.83 -7.83
C GLU A 43 8.44 2.86 -7.11
N VAL A 44 7.96 3.28 -5.93
CA VAL A 44 8.63 4.25 -5.08
C VAL A 44 8.76 3.74 -3.65
N TYR A 45 9.81 4.21 -2.99
CA TYR A 45 10.15 3.89 -1.61
C TYR A 45 10.12 5.18 -0.79
N PHE A 46 9.61 5.10 0.43
CA PHE A 46 9.62 6.24 1.34
C PHE A 46 11.06 6.55 1.78
N ALA A 47 11.52 7.79 1.60
CA ALA A 47 12.91 8.14 1.89
C ALA A 47 13.26 8.08 3.38
N PHE A 48 12.28 8.18 4.29
CA PHE A 48 12.51 8.09 5.74
C PHE A 48 13.05 6.73 6.19
N GLN A 49 12.97 5.70 5.34
CA GLN A 49 13.52 4.36 5.60
C GLN A 49 15.03 4.29 5.38
N PHE A 50 15.62 5.38 4.89
CA PHE A 50 17.03 5.46 4.55
C PHE A 50 17.70 6.61 5.28
N ASP A 51 18.93 6.39 5.70
CA ASP A 51 19.84 7.40 6.22
C ASP A 51 21.16 7.40 5.42
N GLU A 52 22.21 7.99 5.97
CA GLU A 52 23.54 8.03 5.35
C GLU A 52 24.22 6.66 5.31
N SER A 53 23.87 5.76 6.24
CA SER A 53 24.41 4.40 6.35
C SER A 53 23.67 3.37 5.49
N GLY A 54 22.50 3.74 4.98
CA GLY A 54 21.72 2.92 4.06
C GLY A 54 20.29 2.75 4.56
N VAL A 55 19.82 1.50 4.71
CA VAL A 55 18.49 1.24 5.27
C VAL A 55 18.55 1.37 6.79
N ARG A 56 17.67 2.22 7.33
CA ARG A 56 17.50 2.42 8.76
C ARG A 56 17.04 1.14 9.45
N SER A 57 17.90 0.57 10.29
CA SER A 57 17.67 -0.73 10.91
C SER A 57 16.48 -0.74 11.88
N ASP A 58 16.24 0.37 12.58
CA ASP A 58 15.12 0.55 13.49
C ASP A 58 13.77 0.52 12.76
N VAL A 59 13.64 1.30 11.69
CA VAL A 59 12.45 1.33 10.84
C VAL A 59 12.25 -0.01 10.14
N ALA A 60 13.33 -0.59 9.60
CA ALA A 60 13.31 -1.89 8.95
C ALA A 60 12.79 -3.01 9.86
N ALA A 61 13.20 -3.01 11.13
CA ALA A 61 12.73 -3.99 12.12
C ALA A 61 11.23 -3.84 12.40
N VAL A 62 10.74 -2.61 12.57
CA VAL A 62 9.31 -2.33 12.77
C VAL A 62 8.50 -2.77 11.55
N VAL A 63 8.93 -2.37 10.35
CA VAL A 63 8.25 -2.72 9.09
C VAL A 63 8.19 -4.23 8.91
N LYS A 64 9.33 -4.93 9.06
CA LYS A 64 9.40 -6.38 8.93
C LYS A 64 8.44 -7.12 9.87
N ARG A 65 8.21 -6.58 11.07
CA ARG A 65 7.31 -7.18 12.06
C ARG A 65 5.83 -6.93 11.74
N LEU A 66 5.49 -5.79 11.16
CA LEU A 66 4.11 -5.38 10.86
C LEU A 66 3.63 -5.83 9.47
N LYS A 67 4.53 -5.96 8.51
CA LYS A 67 4.21 -6.28 7.11
C LYS A 67 3.43 -7.59 6.88
N PRO A 68 3.53 -8.64 7.74
CA PRO A 68 2.67 -9.82 7.61
C PRO A 68 1.17 -9.52 7.82
N ASP A 69 0.84 -8.51 8.64
CA ASP A 69 -0.52 -8.26 9.11
C ASP A 69 -1.14 -7.00 8.48
N PHE A 70 -0.30 -6.11 7.94
CA PHE A 70 -0.72 -4.78 7.47
C PHE A 70 -0.12 -4.44 6.10
N SER A 71 -0.84 -3.64 5.32
CA SER A 71 -0.32 -3.13 4.05
C SER A 71 0.72 -2.03 4.24
N ASP A 72 1.61 -1.85 3.27
CA ASP A 72 2.67 -0.84 3.32
C ASP A 72 2.13 0.58 3.57
N LEU A 73 0.96 0.90 2.99
CA LEU A 73 0.30 2.19 3.20
C LEU A 73 -0.33 2.34 4.60
N ALA A 74 -0.80 1.25 5.21
CA ALA A 74 -1.32 1.31 6.58
C ALA A 74 -0.17 1.50 7.57
N ILE A 75 0.95 0.80 7.35
CA ILE A 75 2.16 0.92 8.16
C ILE A 75 2.74 2.33 8.03
N GLU A 76 2.86 2.86 6.81
CA GLU A 76 3.37 4.22 6.62
C GLU A 76 2.49 5.27 7.30
N ASP A 77 1.17 5.23 7.08
CA ASP A 77 0.24 6.19 7.69
C ASP A 77 0.35 6.16 9.22
N TRP A 78 0.49 4.97 9.80
CA TRP A 78 0.73 4.80 11.23
C TRP A 78 2.09 5.37 11.66
N LEU A 79 3.18 5.10 10.92
CA LEU A 79 4.53 5.56 11.25
C LEU A 79 4.68 7.09 11.29
N VAL A 80 3.93 7.80 10.45
CA VAL A 80 4.04 9.27 10.31
C VAL A 80 3.07 10.04 11.21
N ARG A 81 1.95 9.44 11.64
CA ARG A 81 0.93 10.11 12.46
C ARG A 81 1.24 10.07 13.96
N PRO A 82 0.83 11.09 14.73
CA PRO A 82 0.90 11.05 16.19
C PRO A 82 -0.03 9.99 16.79
N HIS A 83 0.46 9.25 17.79
CA HIS A 83 -0.30 8.21 18.49
C HIS A 83 -0.30 8.42 20.00
N ARG A 84 -1.39 8.03 20.67
CA ARG A 84 -1.57 8.27 22.10
C ARG A 84 -0.66 7.36 22.93
N SER A 85 -0.45 6.12 22.50
CA SER A 85 0.43 5.16 23.16
C SER A 85 1.88 5.63 23.28
N LEU A 86 2.29 6.54 22.39
CA LEU A 86 3.63 7.15 22.35
C LEU A 86 3.66 8.57 22.93
N GLY A 87 2.58 9.04 23.55
CA GLY A 87 2.51 10.40 24.11
C GLY A 87 2.33 11.49 23.05
N LEU A 88 1.48 11.24 22.05
CA LEU A 88 1.13 12.17 20.96
C LEU A 88 2.30 12.53 20.05
N ILE A 89 3.27 11.63 19.89
CA ILE A 89 4.30 11.72 18.84
C ILE A 89 4.14 10.55 17.88
N SER A 90 4.71 10.69 16.68
CA SER A 90 4.72 9.61 15.70
C SER A 90 5.80 8.56 16.02
N PRO A 91 5.60 7.29 15.62
CA PRO A 91 6.59 6.23 15.73
C PRO A 91 7.95 6.63 15.16
N LEU A 92 7.98 7.25 13.97
CA LEU A 92 9.23 7.76 13.40
C LEU A 92 9.90 8.80 14.30
N ARG A 93 9.13 9.71 14.90
CA ARG A 93 9.67 10.70 15.83
C ARG A 93 10.14 10.07 17.15
N ALA A 94 9.46 9.02 17.63
CA ALA A 94 9.86 8.27 18.81
C ALA A 94 11.19 7.55 18.59
N LEU A 95 11.35 6.86 17.45
CA LEU A 95 12.61 6.23 17.03
C LEU A 95 13.75 7.24 16.91
N ASN A 96 13.50 8.39 16.26
CA ASN A 96 14.48 9.47 16.15
C ASN A 96 14.89 10.08 17.51
N ARG A 97 14.08 9.89 18.56
CA ARG A 97 14.37 10.32 19.94
C ARG A 97 15.01 9.22 20.80
N GLY A 98 15.34 8.08 20.20
CA GLY A 98 15.98 6.96 20.88
C GLY A 98 15.02 5.98 21.57
N SER A 99 13.73 6.01 21.24
CA SER A 99 12.82 4.93 21.67
C SER A 99 13.25 3.62 21.02
N SER A 100 13.16 2.51 21.75
CA SER A 100 13.53 1.21 21.21
C SER A 100 12.49 0.69 20.21
N VAL A 101 12.90 -0.23 19.34
CA VAL A 101 12.00 -0.94 18.43
C VAL A 101 10.88 -1.65 19.20
N ASP A 102 11.20 -2.30 20.32
CA ASP A 102 10.22 -3.01 21.14
C ASP A 102 9.17 -2.07 21.75
N GLN A 103 9.56 -0.87 22.18
CA GLN A 103 8.62 0.15 22.68
C GLN A 103 7.65 0.58 21.58
N VAL A 104 8.15 0.78 20.36
CA VAL A 104 7.32 1.15 19.20
C VAL A 104 6.40 0.00 18.77
N LEU A 105 6.86 -1.25 18.83
CA LEU A 105 6.02 -2.41 18.55
C LEU A 105 4.94 -2.62 19.62
N ALA A 106 5.26 -2.40 20.90
CA ALA A 106 4.28 -2.44 21.97
C ALA A 106 3.21 -1.32 21.82
N ALA A 107 3.57 -0.18 21.25
CA ALA A 107 2.61 0.83 20.84
C ALA A 107 1.72 0.33 19.70
N ALA A 108 2.29 -0.32 18.69
CA ALA A 108 1.52 -0.90 17.58
C ALA A 108 0.50 -1.95 18.05
N GLU A 109 0.76 -2.69 19.13
CA GLU A 109 -0.22 -3.62 19.70
C GLU A 109 -1.45 -2.90 20.32
N ARG A 110 -1.29 -1.64 20.76
CA ARG A 110 -2.33 -0.86 21.44
C ARG A 110 -3.13 0.02 20.48
N ASP A 111 -2.43 0.70 19.58
CA ASP A 111 -3.00 1.65 18.60
C ASP A 111 -2.26 1.59 17.26
N GLY A 112 -2.02 0.37 16.79
CA GLY A 112 -1.27 0.07 15.56
C GLY A 112 -1.94 0.46 14.25
N PRO A 113 -1.30 0.09 13.12
CA PRO A 113 -1.85 0.30 11.79
C PRO A 113 -3.26 -0.29 11.71
N HIS A 114 -4.21 0.49 11.19
CA HIS A 114 -5.55 -0.03 10.98
C HIS A 114 -5.67 -0.60 9.58
N PRO A 115 -6.09 -1.87 9.42
CA PRO A 115 -6.47 -2.37 8.12
C PRO A 115 -7.63 -1.51 7.66
N HIS A 116 -7.49 -0.92 6.48
CA HIS A 116 -8.61 -0.18 5.94
C HIS A 116 -9.73 -1.18 5.70
N ALA A 117 -10.92 -0.87 6.22
CA ALA A 117 -12.13 -1.45 5.69
C ALA A 117 -12.11 -1.17 4.19
N ALA A 118 -11.73 -2.17 3.38
CA ALA A 118 -12.05 -2.19 1.97
C ALA A 118 -13.53 -1.84 1.94
N GLY A 119 -13.86 -0.69 1.37
CA GLY A 119 -15.21 -0.15 1.43
C GLY A 119 -16.16 -1.27 1.08
N LYS A 120 -17.02 -1.66 2.04
CA LYS A 120 -18.14 -2.55 1.77
C LYS A 120 -18.77 -1.96 0.49
N PRO A 121 -18.89 -2.71 -0.63
CA PRO A 121 -19.61 -2.20 -1.77
C PRO A 121 -20.93 -1.66 -1.23
N PRO A 122 -21.36 -0.44 -1.60
CA PRO A 122 -22.61 0.12 -1.08
C PRO A 122 -23.63 -1.00 -1.16
N GLY A 123 -24.12 -1.40 0.03
CA GLY A 123 -25.10 -2.46 0.13
C GLY A 123 -26.15 -2.15 -0.92
N ALA A 124 -26.42 -3.14 -1.78
CA ALA A 124 -27.54 -3.04 -2.71
C ALA A 124 -28.70 -2.39 -1.93
N PRO A 125 -29.29 -1.29 -2.42
CA PRO A 125 -30.30 -0.57 -1.66
C PRO A 125 -31.32 -1.58 -1.19
N GLY A 126 -31.55 -1.58 0.12
CA GLY A 126 -32.50 -2.48 0.77
C GLY A 126 -33.78 -2.49 -0.06
N ARG A 127 -34.24 -3.69 -0.41
CA ARG A 127 -35.56 -3.91 -1.01
C ARG A 127 -36.56 -3.20 -0.11
N VAL A 128 -37.10 -2.08 -0.59
CA VAL A 128 -38.30 -1.48 -0.01
C VAL A 128 -39.42 -2.51 -0.22
N PRO A 129 -40.09 -2.99 0.84
CA PRO A 129 -41.24 -3.87 0.68
C PRO A 129 -42.30 -3.13 -0.14
N GLY A 130 -42.63 -3.65 -1.34
CA GLY A 130 -43.71 -3.11 -2.17
C GLY A 130 -43.33 -2.56 -3.54
N GLN A 131 -42.06 -2.58 -3.95
CA GLN A 131 -41.68 -2.15 -5.31
C GLN A 131 -41.68 -3.32 -6.31
N PRO A 132 -42.50 -3.29 -7.39
CA PRO A 132 -42.51 -4.37 -8.38
C PRO A 132 -41.22 -4.37 -9.21
N PRO A 133 -40.73 -5.54 -9.65
CA PRO A 133 -39.48 -5.63 -10.40
C PRO A 133 -39.60 -4.96 -11.78
N THR A 134 -38.71 -4.01 -12.06
CA THR A 134 -38.56 -3.42 -13.40
C THR A 134 -38.04 -4.47 -14.37
N PRO A 135 -38.62 -4.63 -15.58
CA PRO A 135 -38.24 -5.69 -16.50
C PRO A 135 -36.82 -5.51 -17.07
N ALA A 136 -36.11 -6.63 -17.16
CA ALA A 136 -34.77 -6.72 -17.72
C ALA A 136 -34.74 -6.24 -19.18
N ARG A 137 -33.98 -5.18 -19.43
CA ARG A 137 -33.79 -4.62 -20.76
C ARG A 137 -32.88 -5.54 -21.59
N ARG A 138 -33.50 -6.42 -22.38
CA ARG A 138 -32.84 -7.16 -23.48
C ARG A 138 -32.14 -6.16 -24.40
N SER A 139 -30.83 -6.35 -24.60
CA SER A 139 -30.06 -5.75 -25.71
C SER A 139 -29.29 -6.90 -26.35
N GLN A 140 -29.95 -7.64 -27.23
CA GLN A 140 -29.79 -7.57 -28.69
C GLN A 140 -28.35 -7.82 -29.17
N HIS A 141 -28.17 -9.06 -29.66
CA HIS A 141 -27.16 -9.47 -30.62
C HIS A 141 -27.02 -8.47 -31.77
N ARG A 142 -25.80 -8.05 -32.08
CA ARG A 142 -25.40 -7.75 -33.46
C ARG A 142 -24.21 -8.62 -33.85
N ARG A 143 -24.50 -9.52 -34.79
CA ARG A 143 -23.54 -10.21 -35.65
C ARG A 143 -22.78 -9.19 -36.48
N TRP A 144 -21.48 -9.34 -36.61
CA TRP A 144 -20.75 -9.05 -37.85
C TRP A 144 -19.78 -10.20 -38.12
N ARG A 145 -20.05 -10.92 -39.22
CA ARG A 145 -19.10 -11.81 -39.90
C ARG A 145 -18.55 -11.05 -41.11
N SER A 146 -17.24 -11.03 -41.25
CA SER A 146 -16.51 -10.91 -42.53
C SER A 146 -15.09 -11.39 -42.25
N LEU A 147 -14.80 -12.67 -42.53
CA LEU A 147 -14.14 -13.14 -43.76
C LEU A 147 -12.73 -12.57 -43.94
N ARG A 148 -11.71 -13.37 -43.60
CA ARG A 148 -10.42 -13.34 -44.31
C ARG A 148 -9.95 -14.77 -44.61
N PRO A 149 -9.31 -14.99 -45.77
CA PRO A 149 -9.08 -16.32 -46.34
C PRO A 149 -7.76 -16.93 -45.86
N ALA A 150 -7.71 -18.25 -45.92
CA ALA A 150 -6.49 -19.03 -45.87
C ALA A 150 -5.64 -18.79 -47.14
N LEU A 151 -4.32 -18.66 -46.97
CA LEU A 151 -3.36 -19.00 -48.01
C LEU A 151 -2.20 -19.78 -47.37
N HIS A 152 -2.03 -21.01 -47.88
CA HIS A 152 -0.88 -21.89 -47.72
C HIS A 152 0.25 -21.52 -48.70
N GLY A 153 1.47 -21.95 -48.36
CA GLY A 153 2.59 -22.18 -49.28
C GLY A 153 3.69 -21.12 -49.15
N ARG A 154 4.97 -21.46 -48.93
CA ARG A 154 5.73 -22.70 -49.11
C ARG A 154 6.77 -22.87 -48.02
#